data_AF-A0A5C6A9C6-F1
#
_entry.id   AF-A0A5C6A9C6-F1
#
_cell.length_a   1.000
_cell.length_b   1.000
_cell.length_c   1.000
_cell.angle_alpha   90.00
_cell.angle_beta   90.00
_cell.angle_gamma   90.00
#
_symmetry.space_group_name_H-M   'P 1'
#
loop_
_entity.id
_entity.type
_entity.pdbx_description
1 polymer ?
#
loop_
_entity_poly.entity_id
_entity_poly.type
_entity_poly.pdbx_seq_one_letter_code
_entity_poly.pdbx_strand_id
1 'polypeptide(L)'
;MPALPYWLFPGDDRPTEEIDDEIAEELQLHLDLMAEEQERRGLAPEEAKQKAAERFGDFNQLLRRCRREKQGDVPMLLRVQTGLLVVLIALVAAAGWRMTYIPDPILNAQYMSETTELLQTIQNDLADMRNGITPPEVGTPTYTQPIVGTERNVKIPLEAAEPPAEPAGVVRMAIVPAVWTPPDNPDPQEILREVKADTQAKRYEIALAKHVWFHENANSIRPSLNAVRLSFALSDWYDLGLEYPPALELLRSIRDNLEVQILRGEGGGERFHDFAAINRVLHEDEKTVAVFTTLDSQYPDAAKSAIYYARRALIENKAFDLYAKYINAKRDYLLKEHILDLDLDRESKAKPKSGNGINDLLATSAEQRFCNEAATLVAILTIVDRKSEAAEIAALAKEKLDDEQFHREIDAALEGTIPAQ
;
A
#
# COMPACT_ATOMS: atom_id res chain seq x y z
N MET A 1 -13.10 5.89 17.58
CA MET A 1 -13.76 5.96 16.26
C MET A 1 -13.83 4.55 15.69
N PRO A 2 -14.96 4.08 15.15
CA PRO A 2 -15.00 2.77 14.49
C PRO A 2 -14.17 2.83 13.20
N ALA A 3 -13.40 1.77 12.93
CA ALA A 3 -12.64 1.63 11.70
C ALA A 3 -13.60 1.62 10.50
N LEU A 4 -13.27 2.39 9.47
CA LEU A 4 -14.04 2.40 8.23
C LEU A 4 -13.93 1.02 7.55
N PRO A 5 -15.04 0.45 7.05
CA PRO A 5 -15.05 -0.87 6.40
C PRO A 5 -14.31 -0.89 5.06
N TYR A 6 -13.77 -2.06 4.69
CA TYR A 6 -12.88 -2.31 3.54
C TYR A 6 -13.48 -2.01 2.15
N TRP A 7 -14.79 -1.75 2.04
CA TRP A 7 -15.46 -1.36 0.80
C TRP A 7 -15.38 0.13 0.46
N LEU A 8 -14.60 0.92 1.21
CA LEU A 8 -14.43 2.36 0.95
C LEU A 8 -13.39 2.71 -0.14
N PHE A 9 -12.70 1.72 -0.71
CA PHE A 9 -11.92 1.90 -1.94
C PHE A 9 -12.80 1.43 -3.10
N PRO A 10 -13.40 2.33 -3.89
CA PRO A 10 -14.07 1.92 -5.12
C PRO A 10 -13.00 1.24 -6.00
N GLY A 11 -13.26 0.00 -6.39
CA GLY A 11 -12.40 -0.71 -7.32
C GLY A 11 -12.26 0.09 -8.62
N ASP A 12 -11.12 -0.08 -9.28
CA ASP A 12 -10.78 0.59 -10.54
C ASP A 12 -11.88 0.33 -11.60
N ASP A 13 -12.56 1.40 -12.03
CA ASP A 13 -13.72 1.35 -12.92
C ASP A 13 -13.36 1.37 -14.41
N ARG A 14 -12.05 1.42 -14.72
CA ARG A 14 -11.54 1.37 -16.09
C ARG A 14 -11.85 0.03 -16.78
N PRO A 15 -11.89 0.00 -18.12
CA PRO A 15 -12.12 -1.23 -18.87
C PRO A 15 -11.15 -2.35 -18.46
N THR A 16 -11.65 -3.58 -18.41
CA THR A 16 -10.83 -4.73 -17.98
C THR A 16 -9.59 -4.94 -18.85
N GLU A 17 -9.69 -4.66 -20.14
CA GLU A 17 -8.57 -4.74 -21.08
C GLU A 17 -7.47 -3.72 -20.75
N GLU A 18 -7.82 -2.49 -20.39
CA GLU A 18 -6.85 -1.46 -19.98
C GLU A 18 -6.16 -1.84 -18.65
N ILE A 19 -6.91 -2.38 -17.70
CA ILE A 19 -6.38 -2.88 -16.43
C ILE A 19 -5.46 -4.09 -16.67
N ASP A 20 -5.82 -4.97 -17.61
CA ASP A 20 -5.02 -6.14 -17.97
C ASP A 20 -3.70 -5.77 -18.62
N ASP A 21 -3.73 -4.81 -19.55
CA ASP A 21 -2.54 -4.32 -20.23
C ASP A 21 -1.60 -3.64 -19.22
N GLU A 22 -2.12 -2.80 -18.33
CA GLU A 22 -1.31 -2.17 -17.27
C GLU A 22 -0.66 -3.20 -16.34
N ILE A 23 -1.42 -4.22 -15.93
CA ILE A 23 -0.91 -5.30 -15.09
C ILE A 23 0.12 -6.12 -15.88
N ALA A 24 -0.15 -6.48 -17.13
CA ALA A 24 0.79 -7.24 -17.96
C ALA A 24 2.13 -6.50 -18.09
N GLU A 25 2.08 -5.19 -18.34
CA GLU A 25 3.26 -4.34 -18.42
C GLU A 25 4.02 -4.26 -17.08
N GLU A 26 3.32 -4.14 -15.95
CA GLU A 26 3.94 -4.17 -14.62
C GLU A 26 4.64 -5.51 -14.36
N LEU A 27 3.94 -6.61 -14.65
CA LEU A 27 4.44 -7.95 -14.46
C LEU A 27 5.66 -8.23 -15.35
N GLN A 28 5.63 -7.76 -16.60
CA GLN A 28 6.76 -7.87 -17.52
C GLN A 28 7.96 -7.05 -17.03
N LEU A 29 7.72 -5.85 -16.48
CA LEU A 29 8.80 -5.04 -15.91
C LEU A 29 9.47 -5.76 -14.72
N HIS A 30 8.70 -6.36 -13.81
CA HIS A 30 9.28 -7.12 -12.71
C HIS A 30 10.08 -8.34 -13.21
N LEU A 31 9.58 -9.02 -14.24
CA LEU A 31 10.30 -10.11 -14.90
C LEU A 31 11.65 -9.66 -15.44
N ASP A 32 11.66 -8.55 -16.18
CA ASP A 32 12.87 -7.98 -16.78
C ASP A 32 13.85 -7.55 -15.68
N LEU A 33 13.38 -6.86 -14.64
CA LEU A 33 14.19 -6.45 -13.48
C LEU A 33 14.83 -7.65 -12.76
N MET A 34 14.07 -8.73 -12.56
CA MET A 34 14.62 -9.95 -11.97
C MET A 34 15.62 -10.65 -12.89
N ALA A 35 15.39 -10.64 -14.20
CA ALA A 35 16.33 -11.22 -15.16
C ALA A 35 17.65 -10.49 -15.07
N GLU A 36 17.61 -9.16 -15.11
CA GLU A 36 18.80 -8.34 -14.99
C GLU A 36 19.55 -8.53 -13.67
N GLU A 37 18.86 -8.68 -12.54
CA GLU A 37 19.50 -9.00 -11.25
C GLU A 37 20.23 -10.35 -11.30
N GLN A 38 19.71 -11.34 -12.01
CA GLN A 38 20.42 -12.61 -12.22
C GLN A 38 21.62 -12.43 -13.16
N GLU A 39 21.54 -11.59 -14.18
CA GLU A 39 22.68 -11.25 -15.05
C GLU A 39 23.81 -10.61 -14.23
N ARG A 40 23.48 -9.68 -13.32
CA ARG A 40 24.46 -9.06 -12.40
C ARG A 40 25.17 -10.08 -11.52
N ARG A 41 24.49 -11.17 -11.16
CA ARG A 41 25.05 -12.31 -10.41
C ARG A 41 25.89 -13.25 -11.28
N GLY A 42 26.12 -12.90 -12.54
CA GLY A 42 26.99 -13.61 -13.47
C GLY A 42 26.30 -14.64 -14.35
N LEU A 43 24.95 -14.66 -14.41
CA LEU A 43 24.24 -15.53 -15.34
C LEU A 43 24.24 -14.95 -16.76
N ALA A 44 24.23 -15.83 -17.75
CA ALA A 44 24.07 -15.41 -19.15
C ALA A 44 22.64 -14.85 -19.37
N PRO A 45 22.44 -13.85 -20.26
CA PRO A 45 21.14 -13.17 -20.41
C PRO A 45 19.94 -14.09 -20.65
N GLU A 46 20.08 -15.10 -21.50
CA GLU A 46 19.00 -16.05 -21.78
C GLU A 46 18.70 -16.95 -20.57
N GLU A 47 19.74 -17.36 -19.84
CA GLU A 47 19.59 -18.13 -18.61
C GLU A 47 18.98 -17.27 -17.50
N ALA A 48 19.34 -15.98 -17.43
CA ALA A 48 18.84 -15.03 -16.46
C ALA A 48 17.34 -14.72 -16.69
N LYS A 49 16.92 -14.51 -17.94
CA LYS A 49 15.51 -14.37 -18.32
C LYS A 49 14.71 -15.62 -18.03
N GLN A 50 15.25 -16.79 -18.36
CA GLN A 50 14.60 -18.06 -18.04
C GLN A 50 14.43 -18.21 -16.52
N LYS A 51 15.49 -17.94 -15.75
CA LYS A 51 15.48 -18.02 -14.29
C LYS A 51 14.52 -17.01 -13.66
N ALA A 52 14.41 -15.82 -14.23
CA ALA A 52 13.44 -14.82 -13.82
C ALA A 52 12.00 -15.28 -14.12
N ALA A 53 11.73 -15.76 -15.33
CA ALA A 53 10.42 -16.32 -15.70
C ALA A 53 10.00 -17.48 -14.80
N GLU A 54 10.92 -18.40 -14.50
CA GLU A 54 10.71 -19.51 -13.58
C GLU A 54 10.33 -19.04 -12.16
N ARG A 55 11.07 -18.04 -11.65
CA ARG A 55 10.86 -17.42 -10.34
C ARG A 55 9.55 -16.64 -10.27
N PHE A 56 9.17 -15.97 -11.35
CA PHE A 56 7.98 -15.13 -11.41
C PHE A 56 6.68 -15.94 -11.47
N GLY A 57 6.73 -17.13 -12.07
CA GLY A 57 5.60 -18.07 -12.12
C GLY A 57 4.68 -17.88 -13.32
N ASP A 58 3.42 -18.31 -13.19
CA ASP A 58 2.43 -18.22 -14.29
C ASP A 58 1.92 -16.79 -14.43
N PHE A 59 2.45 -16.10 -15.43
CA PHE A 59 2.11 -14.73 -15.79
C PHE A 59 0.58 -14.51 -15.94
N ASN A 60 -0.14 -15.43 -16.57
CA ASN A 60 -1.59 -15.29 -16.79
C ASN A 60 -2.39 -15.48 -15.51
N GLN A 61 -1.88 -16.28 -14.57
CA GLN A 61 -2.50 -16.45 -13.26
C GLN A 61 -2.32 -15.21 -12.40
N LEU A 62 -1.11 -14.63 -12.42
CA LEU A 62 -0.77 -13.41 -11.69
C LEU A 62 -1.55 -12.21 -12.23
N LEU A 63 -1.67 -12.10 -13.56
CA LEU A 63 -2.47 -11.06 -14.21
C LEU A 63 -3.94 -11.11 -13.75
N ARG A 64 -4.55 -12.31 -13.72
CA ARG A 64 -5.92 -12.51 -13.22
C ARG A 64 -6.07 -12.21 -11.72
N ARG A 65 -4.98 -12.24 -10.94
CA ARG A 65 -4.99 -11.92 -9.51
C ARG A 65 -4.92 -10.42 -9.30
N CYS A 66 -3.94 -9.76 -9.90
CA CYS A 66 -3.82 -8.30 -9.85
C CYS A 66 -5.09 -7.63 -10.37
N ARG A 67 -5.75 -8.22 -11.39
CA ARG A 67 -7.04 -7.74 -11.90
C ARG A 67 -8.13 -7.79 -10.83
N ARG A 68 -8.25 -8.90 -10.11
CA ARG A 68 -9.24 -9.06 -9.02
C ARG A 68 -8.96 -8.11 -7.86
N GLU A 69 -7.70 -7.90 -7.52
CA GLU A 69 -7.29 -6.98 -6.45
C GLU A 69 -7.53 -5.51 -6.87
N LYS A 70 -7.25 -5.14 -8.12
CA LYS A 70 -7.51 -3.78 -8.64
C LYS A 70 -8.98 -3.46 -8.88
N GLN A 71 -9.76 -4.39 -9.42
CA GLN A 71 -11.20 -4.18 -9.69
C GLN A 71 -12.09 -4.38 -8.46
N GLY A 72 -11.56 -4.99 -7.39
CA GLY A 72 -12.34 -5.34 -6.20
C GLY A 72 -13.60 -6.17 -6.52
N ASP A 73 -14.65 -5.98 -5.71
CA ASP A 73 -15.95 -6.62 -5.90
C ASP A 73 -16.86 -5.89 -6.90
N VAL A 74 -16.39 -4.84 -7.59
CA VAL A 74 -17.19 -4.07 -8.56
C VAL A 74 -17.92 -4.95 -9.59
N PRO A 75 -17.28 -5.96 -10.23
CA PRO A 75 -17.99 -6.83 -11.16
C PRO A 75 -19.01 -7.76 -10.47
N MET A 76 -18.81 -8.09 -9.19
CA MET A 76 -19.81 -8.85 -8.41
C MET A 76 -21.00 -7.97 -8.04
N LEU A 77 -20.76 -6.74 -7.60
CA LEU A 77 -21.79 -5.77 -7.23
C LEU A 77 -22.67 -5.44 -8.44
N LEU A 78 -22.07 -5.24 -9.61
CA LEU A 78 -22.80 -4.98 -10.87
C LEU A 78 -23.69 -6.17 -11.27
N ARG A 79 -23.20 -7.40 -11.10
CA ARG A 79 -24.00 -8.63 -11.34
C ARG A 79 -25.15 -8.78 -10.35
N VAL A 80 -24.93 -8.46 -9.07
CA VAL A 80 -25.98 -8.49 -8.04
C VAL A 80 -27.04 -7.41 -8.32
N GLN A 81 -26.62 -6.19 -8.65
CA GLN A 81 -27.52 -5.10 -9.00
C GLN A 81 -28.34 -5.45 -10.25
N THR A 82 -27.71 -6.01 -11.28
CA THR A 82 -28.40 -6.49 -12.50
C THR A 82 -29.39 -7.60 -12.16
N GLY A 83 -29.01 -8.55 -11.30
CA GLY A 83 -29.89 -9.61 -10.83
C GLY A 83 -31.11 -9.08 -10.07
N LEU A 84 -30.91 -8.14 -9.15
CA LEU A 84 -31.99 -7.47 -8.40
C LEU A 84 -32.93 -6.70 -9.33
N LEU A 85 -32.39 -6.01 -10.33
CA LEU A 85 -33.18 -5.29 -11.33
C LEU A 85 -34.06 -6.25 -12.14
N VAL A 86 -33.52 -7.39 -12.57
CA VAL A 86 -34.28 -8.42 -13.31
C VAL A 86 -35.39 -9.01 -12.44
N VAL A 87 -35.11 -9.31 -11.17
CA VAL A 87 -36.12 -9.81 -10.22
C VAL A 87 -37.23 -8.78 -10.01
N LEU A 88 -36.87 -7.51 -9.84
CA LEU A 88 -37.83 -6.41 -9.69
C LEU A 88 -38.76 -6.31 -10.90
N ILE A 89 -38.20 -6.34 -12.12
CA ILE A 89 -38.96 -6.30 -13.37
C ILE A 89 -39.92 -7.51 -13.45
N ALA A 90 -39.46 -8.70 -13.09
CA ALA A 90 -40.30 -9.90 -13.09
C ALA A 90 -41.46 -9.81 -12.09
N LEU A 91 -41.22 -9.27 -10.89
CA LEU A 91 -42.27 -9.05 -9.87
C LEU A 91 -43.31 -8.04 -10.34
N VAL A 92 -42.88 -6.93 -10.95
CA VAL A 92 -43.78 -5.91 -11.52
C VAL A 92 -44.62 -6.52 -12.65
N ALA A 93 -44.01 -7.31 -13.54
CA ALA A 93 -44.73 -8.00 -14.60
C ALA A 93 -45.75 -9.01 -14.05
N ALA A 94 -45.38 -9.79 -13.02
CA ALA A 94 -46.27 -10.74 -12.38
C ALA A 94 -47.44 -10.05 -11.65
N ALA A 95 -47.18 -8.93 -10.98
CA ALA A 95 -48.22 -8.10 -10.35
C ALA A 95 -49.17 -7.51 -11.39
N GLY A 96 -48.64 -6.96 -12.49
CA GLY A 96 -49.44 -6.44 -13.61
C GLY A 96 -50.29 -7.52 -14.26
N TRP A 97 -49.74 -8.72 -14.48
CA TRP A 97 -50.48 -9.88 -14.99
C TRP A 97 -51.59 -10.30 -14.02
N ARG A 98 -51.29 -10.37 -12.72
CA ARG A 98 -52.28 -10.73 -11.70
C ARG A 98 -53.43 -9.71 -11.64
N MET A 99 -53.12 -8.42 -11.78
CA MET A 99 -54.09 -7.32 -11.77
C MET A 99 -54.99 -7.30 -13.01
N THR A 100 -54.48 -7.75 -14.17
CA THR A 100 -55.25 -7.82 -15.42
C THR A 100 -56.10 -9.09 -15.54
N TYR A 101 -55.67 -10.21 -14.96
CA TYR A 101 -56.32 -11.52 -15.18
C TYR A 101 -57.07 -12.10 -13.96
N ILE A 102 -56.93 -11.52 -12.77
CA ILE A 102 -57.73 -11.90 -11.57
C ILE A 102 -58.59 -10.71 -11.15
N PRO A 103 -59.84 -10.60 -11.63
CA PRO A 103 -60.72 -9.51 -11.24
C PRO A 103 -61.33 -9.81 -9.86
N ASP A 104 -60.63 -9.43 -8.79
CA ASP A 104 -61.23 -9.36 -7.45
C ASP A 104 -61.29 -7.89 -6.98
N PRO A 105 -62.44 -7.22 -7.12
CA PRO A 105 -62.56 -5.78 -6.88
C PRO A 105 -62.33 -5.38 -5.41
N ILE A 106 -62.42 -6.32 -4.48
CA ILE A 106 -62.18 -6.07 -3.05
C ILE A 106 -60.69 -6.07 -2.73
N LEU A 107 -59.91 -6.97 -3.36
CA LEU A 107 -58.46 -7.06 -3.13
C LEU A 107 -57.72 -5.85 -3.72
N ASN A 108 -58.14 -5.34 -4.88
CA ASN A 108 -57.47 -4.23 -5.56
C ASN A 108 -57.55 -2.90 -4.77
N ALA A 109 -58.64 -2.65 -4.04
CA ALA A 109 -58.77 -1.44 -3.23
C ALA A 109 -57.82 -1.46 -2.02
N GLN A 110 -57.68 -2.62 -1.38
CA GLN A 110 -56.82 -2.80 -0.20
C GLN A 110 -55.33 -2.84 -0.58
N TYR A 111 -54.98 -3.47 -1.71
CA TYR A 111 -53.61 -3.48 -2.23
C TYR A 111 -53.13 -2.08 -2.67
N MET A 112 -54.03 -1.27 -3.24
CA MET A 112 -53.70 0.11 -3.62
C MET A 112 -53.50 1.00 -2.40
N SER A 113 -54.26 0.83 -1.30
CA SER A 113 -54.03 1.64 -0.09
C SER A 113 -52.69 1.31 0.59
N GLU A 114 -52.36 0.02 0.73
CA GLU A 114 -51.11 -0.43 1.36
C GLU A 114 -49.87 -0.04 0.54
N THR A 115 -49.95 -0.14 -0.80
CA THR A 115 -48.83 0.27 -1.67
C THR A 115 -48.64 1.78 -1.71
N THR A 116 -49.71 2.57 -1.61
CA THR A 116 -49.60 4.04 -1.54
C THR A 116 -48.98 4.48 -0.22
N GLU A 117 -49.33 3.84 0.90
CA GLU A 117 -48.77 4.13 2.23
C GLU A 117 -47.28 3.75 2.32
N LEU A 118 -46.88 2.62 1.72
CA LEU A 118 -45.48 2.21 1.62
C LEU A 118 -44.67 3.19 0.76
N LEU A 119 -45.19 3.60 -0.40
CA LEU A 119 -44.52 4.57 -1.27
C LEU A 119 -44.38 5.94 -0.61
N GLN A 120 -45.39 6.38 0.16
CA GLN A 120 -45.34 7.60 0.94
C GLN A 120 -44.25 7.53 2.03
N THR A 121 -44.15 6.38 2.70
CA THR A 121 -43.13 6.13 3.73
C THR A 121 -41.72 6.17 3.13
N ILE A 122 -41.50 5.48 2.00
CA ILE A 122 -40.21 5.50 1.30
C ILE A 122 -39.86 6.92 0.81
N GLN A 123 -40.84 7.68 0.30
CA GLN A 123 -40.61 9.07 -0.11
C GLN A 123 -40.25 9.98 1.07
N ASN A 124 -40.88 9.79 2.24
CA ASN A 124 -40.56 10.53 3.45
C ASN A 124 -39.16 10.17 3.97
N ASP A 125 -38.82 8.88 4.02
CA ASP A 125 -37.50 8.41 4.45
C ASP A 125 -36.38 8.91 3.52
N LEU A 126 -36.63 8.92 2.21
CA LEU A 126 -35.71 9.50 1.22
C LEU A 126 -35.60 11.02 1.33
N ALA A 127 -36.69 11.72 1.67
CA ALA A 127 -36.65 13.15 1.94
C ALA A 127 -35.87 13.48 3.22
N ASP A 128 -36.04 12.67 4.28
CA ASP A 128 -35.29 12.81 5.55
C ASP A 128 -33.82 12.49 5.37
N MET A 129 -33.47 11.46 4.58
CA MET A 129 -32.08 11.20 4.20
C MET A 129 -31.48 12.35 3.36
N ARG A 130 -32.27 12.95 2.45
CA ARG A 130 -31.82 14.11 1.66
C ARG A 130 -31.62 15.37 2.52
N ASN A 131 -32.42 15.55 3.57
CA ASN A 131 -32.34 16.70 4.47
C ASN A 131 -31.31 16.50 5.60
N GLY A 132 -31.00 15.25 5.96
CA GLY A 132 -29.93 14.87 6.89
C GLY A 132 -28.52 14.96 6.29
N ILE A 133 -28.41 15.09 4.96
CA ILE A 133 -27.18 15.44 4.24
C ILE A 133 -27.24 16.95 3.91
N THR A 134 -27.26 17.78 4.95
CA THR A 134 -26.85 19.18 4.82
C THR A 134 -25.41 19.28 5.32
N PRO A 135 -24.43 19.60 4.46
CA PRO A 135 -23.10 19.98 4.90
C PRO A 135 -23.22 21.21 5.83
N PRO A 136 -22.33 21.40 6.83
CA PRO A 136 -22.28 22.67 7.52
C PRO A 136 -22.13 23.79 6.49
N GLU A 137 -22.98 24.80 6.62
CA GLU A 137 -23.01 26.02 5.82
C GLU A 137 -21.59 26.60 5.71
N VAL A 138 -20.98 26.48 4.53
CA VAL A 138 -19.77 27.23 4.20
C VAL A 138 -20.21 28.68 4.02
N GLY A 139 -20.12 29.45 5.10
CA GLY A 139 -20.26 30.89 5.04
C GLY A 139 -19.29 31.44 4.00
N THR A 140 -19.84 32.11 2.98
CA THR A 140 -19.05 32.88 2.03
C THR A 140 -18.28 33.96 2.78
N PRO A 141 -16.94 34.07 2.64
CA PRO A 141 -16.24 35.21 3.17
C PRO A 141 -16.62 36.42 2.31
N THR A 142 -17.50 37.25 2.85
CA THR A 142 -17.77 38.58 2.33
C THR A 142 -16.49 39.40 2.57
N TYR A 143 -15.82 39.78 1.50
CA TYR A 143 -14.64 40.65 1.56
C TYR A 143 -15.12 42.08 1.86
N THR A 144 -15.28 42.40 3.14
CA THR A 144 -15.49 43.78 3.60
C THR A 144 -14.13 44.45 3.74
N GLN A 145 -13.92 45.48 2.93
CA GLN A 145 -12.83 46.45 3.03
C GLN A 145 -12.63 46.91 4.49
N PRO A 146 -11.39 47.02 4.99
CA PRO A 146 -11.16 47.57 6.32
C PRO A 146 -11.41 49.08 6.32
N ILE A 147 -12.38 49.47 7.13
CA ILE A 147 -12.67 50.85 7.51
C ILE A 147 -11.54 51.36 8.41
N VAL A 148 -11.07 52.55 8.08
CA VAL A 148 -10.10 53.37 8.81
C VAL A 148 -10.66 53.81 10.18
N GLY A 149 -9.84 53.71 11.23
CA GLY A 149 -10.03 54.32 12.55
C GLY A 149 -9.77 53.31 13.67
N THR A 150 -9.04 53.58 14.75
CA THR A 150 -8.51 54.82 15.30
C THR A 150 -7.36 54.45 16.25
N GLU A 151 -6.39 55.36 16.35
CA GLU A 151 -5.18 55.27 17.14
C GLU A 151 -5.44 54.98 18.63
N ARG A 152 -4.72 54.01 19.20
CA ARG A 152 -4.28 54.09 20.60
C ARG A 152 -2.76 54.00 20.66
N ASN A 153 -2.21 55.18 20.93
CA ASN A 153 -0.84 55.48 21.27
C ASN A 153 -0.38 54.61 22.47
N VAL A 154 0.50 53.63 22.23
CA VAL A 154 1.39 53.10 23.26
C VAL A 154 2.80 53.16 22.69
N LYS A 155 3.56 54.19 23.12
CA LYS A 155 4.99 54.32 22.88
C LYS A 155 5.72 53.19 23.60
N ILE A 156 6.26 52.24 22.86
CA ILE A 156 7.35 51.35 23.31
C ILE A 156 8.60 51.75 22.51
N PRO A 157 9.76 52.01 23.14
CA PRO A 157 10.96 52.41 22.43
C PRO A 157 11.44 51.30 21.49
N LEU A 158 11.64 51.66 20.23
CA LEU A 158 12.22 50.85 19.18
C LEU A 158 13.73 50.76 19.42
N GLU A 159 14.19 49.69 20.06
CA GLU A 159 15.60 49.30 20.02
C GLU A 159 15.76 48.34 18.83
N ALA A 160 16.67 48.70 17.91
CA ALA A 160 16.87 48.01 16.65
C ALA A 160 17.46 46.62 16.89
N ALA A 161 16.60 45.61 17.00
CA ALA A 161 16.99 44.22 16.83
C ALA A 161 16.90 43.87 15.34
N GLU A 162 18.01 43.38 14.80
CA GLU A 162 18.08 42.75 13.48
C GLU A 162 16.94 41.71 13.33
N PRO A 163 16.32 41.56 12.15
CA PRO A 163 15.33 40.52 11.94
C PRO A 163 15.96 39.15 12.24
N PRO A 164 15.26 38.26 12.99
CA PRO A 164 15.81 36.95 13.31
C PRO A 164 16.11 36.20 12.02
N ALA A 165 17.32 35.65 11.95
CA ALA A 165 17.75 34.79 10.86
C ALA A 165 16.69 33.72 10.58
N GLU A 166 16.37 33.52 9.30
CA GLU A 166 15.56 32.38 8.85
C GLU A 166 16.09 31.09 9.49
N PRO A 167 15.21 30.19 9.98
CA PRO A 167 15.66 28.92 10.52
C PRO A 167 16.45 28.17 9.44
N ALA A 168 17.74 27.95 9.69
CA ALA A 168 18.59 27.08 8.91
C ALA A 168 17.93 25.69 8.86
N GLY A 169 17.28 25.35 7.75
CA GLY A 169 16.55 24.09 7.65
C GLY A 169 15.51 23.96 6.54
N VAL A 170 15.19 25.02 5.78
CA VAL A 170 14.55 24.82 4.48
C VAL A 170 15.65 24.44 3.49
N VAL A 171 16.00 23.15 3.47
CA VAL A 171 16.82 22.58 2.40
C VAL A 171 16.02 22.80 1.12
N ARG A 172 16.42 23.79 0.32
CA ARG A 172 16.02 23.86 -1.08
C ARG A 172 16.39 22.49 -1.66
N MET A 173 15.38 21.72 -2.10
CA MET A 173 15.62 20.52 -2.93
C MET A 173 16.75 20.86 -3.87
N ALA A 174 17.84 20.09 -3.84
CA ALA A 174 18.92 20.27 -4.78
C ALA A 174 18.31 20.07 -6.17
N ILE A 175 17.96 21.20 -6.82
CA ILE A 175 17.41 21.19 -8.16
C ILE A 175 18.58 20.71 -9.01
N VAL A 176 18.51 19.45 -9.46
CA VAL A 176 19.39 18.97 -10.52
C VAL A 176 19.17 19.95 -11.68
N PRO A 177 20.22 20.65 -12.17
CA PRO A 177 20.05 21.49 -13.35
C PRO A 177 19.40 20.65 -14.45
N ALA A 178 18.51 21.25 -15.26
CA ALA A 178 17.73 20.52 -16.26
C ALA A 178 18.62 20.01 -17.41
N VAL A 179 19.39 18.95 -17.13
CA VAL A 179 20.25 18.22 -18.07
C VAL A 179 19.40 17.27 -18.92
N TRP A 180 18.19 16.97 -18.48
CA TRP A 180 17.21 16.17 -19.19
C TRP A 180 15.80 16.70 -18.93
N THR A 181 14.93 16.58 -19.93
CA THR A 181 13.51 16.91 -19.85
C THR A 181 12.69 15.69 -20.27
N PRO A 182 11.62 15.33 -19.53
CA PRO A 182 10.75 14.24 -19.93
C PRO A 182 10.09 14.54 -21.29
N PRO A 183 9.79 13.50 -22.09
CA PRO A 183 9.02 13.68 -23.32
C PRO A 183 7.57 14.10 -23.01
N ASP A 184 6.86 14.65 -24.00
CA ASP A 184 5.49 15.19 -23.83
C ASP A 184 4.49 14.16 -23.29
N ASN A 185 4.64 12.88 -23.67
CA ASN A 185 3.87 11.76 -23.14
C ASN A 185 4.82 10.73 -22.53
N PRO A 186 5.23 10.93 -21.27
CA PRO A 186 6.27 10.12 -20.67
C PRO A 186 5.75 8.73 -20.28
N ASP A 187 6.43 7.69 -20.76
CA ASP A 187 6.27 6.32 -20.27
C ASP A 187 7.29 6.09 -19.14
N PRO A 188 6.84 5.95 -17.88
CA PRO A 188 7.75 5.75 -16.76
C PRO A 188 8.59 4.47 -16.90
N GLN A 189 8.07 3.41 -17.52
CA GLN A 189 8.84 2.18 -17.68
C GLN A 189 9.98 2.36 -18.67
N GLU A 190 9.72 3.03 -19.80
CA GLU A 190 10.77 3.36 -20.76
C GLU A 190 11.83 4.26 -20.12
N ILE A 191 11.41 5.26 -19.35
CA ILE A 191 12.34 6.15 -18.64
C ILE A 191 13.22 5.36 -17.66
N LEU A 192 12.66 4.41 -16.91
CA LEU A 192 13.43 3.53 -16.02
C LEU A 192 14.40 2.62 -16.80
N ARG A 193 14.02 2.14 -17.99
CA ARG A 193 14.93 1.38 -18.88
C ARG A 193 16.07 2.26 -19.40
N GLU A 194 15.77 3.51 -19.78
CA GLU A 194 16.78 4.46 -20.26
C GLU A 194 17.79 4.86 -19.18
N VAL A 195 17.37 4.96 -17.91
CA VAL A 195 18.28 5.18 -16.77
C VAL A 195 19.49 4.25 -16.84
N LYS A 196 19.25 2.96 -17.10
CA LYS A 196 20.32 1.95 -17.17
C LYS A 196 21.26 2.20 -18.33
N ALA A 197 20.70 2.51 -19.51
CA ALA A 197 21.51 2.85 -20.68
C ALA A 197 22.37 4.11 -20.43
N ASP A 198 21.85 5.09 -19.70
CA ASP A 198 22.59 6.29 -19.30
C ASP A 198 23.67 5.99 -18.27
N THR A 199 23.38 5.19 -17.25
CA THR A 199 24.36 4.74 -16.24
C THR A 199 25.50 3.96 -16.89
N GLN A 200 25.20 2.99 -17.76
CA GLN A 200 26.22 2.22 -18.50
C GLN A 200 27.09 3.10 -19.40
N ALA A 201 26.49 4.13 -20.01
CA ALA A 201 27.21 5.10 -20.81
C ALA A 201 27.88 6.20 -19.98
N LYS A 202 27.87 6.10 -18.64
CA LYS A 202 28.43 7.07 -17.68
C LYS A 202 27.85 8.48 -17.81
N ARG A 203 26.62 8.60 -18.32
CA ARG A 203 25.83 9.84 -18.35
C ARG A 203 25.09 10.01 -17.03
N TYR A 204 25.83 10.02 -15.93
CA TYR A 204 25.27 9.91 -14.58
C TYR A 204 24.32 11.05 -14.21
N GLU A 205 24.56 12.27 -14.67
CA GLU A 205 23.65 13.41 -14.44
C GLU A 205 22.28 13.19 -15.09
N ILE A 206 22.23 12.61 -16.30
CA ILE A 206 20.99 12.28 -17.00
C ILE A 206 20.29 11.11 -16.31
N ALA A 207 21.03 10.07 -15.95
CA ALA A 207 20.49 8.92 -15.21
C ALA A 207 19.87 9.36 -13.88
N LEU A 208 20.54 10.25 -13.14
CA LEU A 208 20.01 10.83 -11.91
C LEU A 208 18.74 11.64 -12.16
N ALA A 209 18.71 12.52 -13.17
CA ALA A 209 17.52 13.29 -13.51
C ALA A 209 16.31 12.40 -13.83
N LYS A 210 16.53 11.26 -14.52
CA LYS A 210 15.48 10.28 -14.82
C LYS A 210 15.03 9.49 -13.59
N HIS A 211 15.95 9.11 -12.70
CA HIS A 211 15.59 8.49 -11.41
C HIS A 211 14.70 9.39 -10.55
N VAL A 212 15.07 10.68 -10.44
CA VAL A 212 14.28 11.68 -9.71
C VAL A 212 12.89 11.80 -10.33
N TRP A 213 12.84 11.97 -11.65
CA TRP A 213 11.56 12.08 -12.35
C TRP A 213 10.69 10.83 -12.16
N PHE A 214 11.27 9.64 -12.29
CA PHE A 214 10.56 8.37 -12.10
C PHE A 214 10.00 8.27 -10.68
N HIS A 215 10.81 8.59 -9.67
CA HIS A 215 10.39 8.54 -8.27
C HIS A 215 9.23 9.51 -7.99
N GLU A 216 9.27 10.71 -8.54
CA GLU A 216 8.23 11.73 -8.29
C GLU A 216 6.95 11.52 -9.10
N ASN A 217 7.02 10.94 -10.30
CA ASN A 217 5.91 10.96 -11.27
C ASN A 217 5.32 9.58 -11.58
N ALA A 218 6.08 8.49 -11.47
CA ALA A 218 5.64 7.18 -11.94
C ALA A 218 4.35 6.72 -11.26
N ASN A 219 4.20 6.96 -9.96
CA ASN A 219 3.01 6.54 -9.21
C ASN A 219 1.73 7.25 -9.68
N SER A 220 1.83 8.53 -10.06
CA SER A 220 0.68 9.31 -10.51
C SER A 220 0.25 8.96 -11.93
N ILE A 221 1.19 8.53 -12.77
CA ILE A 221 0.92 8.13 -14.16
C ILE A 221 0.47 6.66 -14.21
N ARG A 222 1.13 5.79 -13.44
CA ARG A 222 0.93 4.35 -13.43
C ARG A 222 1.07 3.80 -12.00
N PRO A 223 -0.02 3.75 -11.21
CA PRO A 223 0.01 3.36 -9.80
C PRO A 223 0.58 1.96 -9.52
N SER A 224 0.50 1.05 -10.50
CA SER A 224 1.15 -0.26 -10.44
C SER A 224 2.67 -0.18 -10.19
N LEU A 225 3.33 0.87 -10.68
CA LEU A 225 4.76 1.04 -10.50
C LEU A 225 5.18 1.42 -9.07
N ASN A 226 4.26 1.55 -8.13
CA ASN A 226 4.57 1.89 -6.74
C ASN A 226 5.55 0.89 -6.10
N ALA A 227 5.34 -0.41 -6.32
CA ALA A 227 6.22 -1.44 -5.78
C ALA A 227 7.62 -1.38 -6.41
N VAL A 228 7.71 -1.19 -7.73
CA VAL A 228 8.98 -1.03 -8.45
C VAL A 228 9.72 0.23 -8.01
N ARG A 229 9.00 1.35 -7.87
CA ARG A 229 9.53 2.63 -7.38
C ARG A 229 10.26 2.45 -6.06
N LEU A 230 9.62 1.78 -5.11
CA LEU A 230 10.12 1.68 -3.73
C LEU A 230 11.07 0.49 -3.50
N SER A 231 11.41 -0.26 -4.54
CA SER A 231 12.33 -1.39 -4.47
C SER A 231 13.45 -1.24 -5.50
N PHE A 232 13.31 -1.87 -6.66
CA PHE A 232 14.33 -1.96 -7.70
C PHE A 232 14.83 -0.58 -8.16
N ALA A 233 13.92 0.38 -8.39
CA ALA A 233 14.32 1.71 -8.84
C ALA A 233 15.13 2.48 -7.78
N LEU A 234 14.82 2.30 -6.49
CA LEU A 234 15.61 2.87 -5.39
C LEU A 234 16.97 2.18 -5.23
N SER A 235 17.03 0.86 -5.41
CA SER A 235 18.31 0.12 -5.42
C SER A 235 19.20 0.55 -6.59
N ASP A 236 18.64 0.67 -7.80
CA ASP A 236 19.36 1.15 -8.98
C ASP A 236 19.87 2.59 -8.78
N TRP A 237 19.10 3.45 -8.10
CA TRP A 237 19.55 4.79 -7.72
C TRP A 237 20.71 4.71 -6.72
N TYR A 238 20.60 3.88 -5.68
CA TYR A 238 21.68 3.67 -4.74
C TYR A 238 22.98 3.22 -5.44
N ASP A 239 22.88 2.25 -6.35
CA ASP A 239 24.01 1.75 -7.15
C ASP A 239 24.64 2.86 -8.01
N LEU A 240 23.82 3.66 -8.71
CA LEU A 240 24.28 4.86 -9.41
C LEU A 240 25.06 5.78 -8.47
N GLY A 241 24.57 5.94 -7.25
CA GLY A 241 25.18 6.73 -6.19
C GLY A 241 26.56 6.26 -5.72
N LEU A 242 26.86 4.96 -5.85
CA LEU A 242 28.19 4.41 -5.56
C LEU A 242 29.24 4.86 -6.58
N GLU A 243 28.82 5.06 -7.84
CA GLU A 243 29.69 5.56 -8.93
C GLU A 243 29.64 7.09 -9.06
N TYR A 244 28.51 7.70 -8.70
CA TYR A 244 28.22 9.12 -8.83
C TYR A 244 27.66 9.67 -7.51
N PRO A 245 28.53 10.10 -6.57
CA PRO A 245 28.14 10.52 -5.22
C PRO A 245 26.99 11.53 -5.10
N PRO A 246 26.82 12.52 -6.01
CA PRO A 246 25.69 13.45 -5.95
C PRO A 246 24.31 12.75 -5.97
N ALA A 247 24.21 11.54 -6.54
CA ALA A 247 22.97 10.78 -6.52
C ALA A 247 22.61 10.29 -5.10
N LEU A 248 23.59 9.88 -4.28
CA LEU A 248 23.33 9.56 -2.86
C LEU A 248 22.99 10.79 -2.04
N GLU A 249 23.66 11.92 -2.29
CA GLU A 249 23.38 13.18 -1.60
C GLU A 249 21.93 13.62 -1.85
N LEU A 250 21.45 13.52 -3.09
CA LEU A 250 20.07 13.84 -3.42
C LEU A 250 19.08 12.86 -2.78
N LEU A 251 19.36 11.55 -2.81
CA LEU A 251 18.51 10.55 -2.19
C LEU A 251 18.36 10.78 -0.67
N ARG A 252 19.47 11.11 0.01
CA ARG A 252 19.46 11.52 1.42
C ARG A 252 18.65 12.80 1.65
N SER A 253 18.80 13.80 0.77
CA SER A 253 18.04 15.04 0.85
C SER A 253 16.53 14.82 0.71
N ILE A 254 16.09 13.91 -0.17
CA ILE A 254 14.67 13.55 -0.31
C ILE A 254 14.17 12.91 0.98
N ARG A 255 14.91 11.96 1.53
CA ARG A 255 14.59 11.31 2.81
C ARG A 255 14.50 12.29 3.96
N ASP A 256 15.46 13.21 4.08
CA ASP A 256 15.48 14.21 5.16
C ASP A 256 14.28 15.18 5.03
N ASN A 257 13.84 15.50 3.82
CA ASN A 257 12.63 16.28 3.59
C ASN A 257 11.36 15.49 3.98
N LEU A 258 11.28 14.21 3.60
CA LEU A 258 10.17 13.34 4.02
C LEU A 258 10.06 13.24 5.54
N GLU A 259 11.19 13.14 6.26
CA GLU A 259 11.20 13.18 7.72
C GLU A 259 10.53 14.45 8.28
N VAL A 260 10.91 15.63 7.76
CA VAL A 260 10.31 16.91 8.18
C VAL A 260 8.80 16.94 7.91
N GLN A 261 8.36 16.46 6.75
CA GLN A 261 6.94 16.40 6.39
C GLN A 261 6.16 15.45 7.29
N ILE A 262 6.69 14.25 7.53
CA ILE A 262 6.10 13.24 8.40
C ILE A 262 5.92 13.81 9.82
N LEU A 263 6.94 14.48 10.36
CA LEU A 263 6.90 15.06 11.70
C LEU A 263 5.99 16.29 11.81
N ARG A 264 5.59 16.89 10.69
CA ARG A 264 4.54 17.92 10.61
C ARG A 264 3.13 17.35 10.47
N GLY A 265 3.00 16.02 10.35
CA GLY A 265 1.74 15.34 10.13
C GLY A 265 1.25 15.37 8.68
N GLU A 266 2.13 15.66 7.73
CA GLU A 266 1.79 15.73 6.31
C GLU A 266 1.83 14.32 5.67
N GLY A 267 0.86 14.01 4.79
CA GLY A 267 0.90 12.85 3.88
C GLY A 267 0.79 11.44 4.49
N GLY A 268 0.52 11.32 5.79
CA GLY A 268 0.12 10.05 6.43
C GLY A 268 1.10 8.88 6.23
N GLY A 269 0.57 7.65 6.21
CA GLY A 269 1.37 6.43 6.11
C GLY A 269 2.12 6.26 4.78
N GLU A 270 1.64 6.88 3.69
CA GLU A 270 2.28 6.77 2.38
C GLU A 270 3.64 7.48 2.34
N ARG A 271 3.77 8.69 2.92
CA ARG A 271 5.08 9.35 3.03
C ARG A 271 6.04 8.55 3.91
N PHE A 272 5.52 7.92 4.96
CA PHE A 272 6.33 7.05 5.80
C PHE A 272 6.84 5.81 5.03
N HIS A 273 6.05 5.29 4.08
CA HIS A 273 6.48 4.18 3.23
C HIS A 273 7.70 4.57 2.38
N ASP A 274 7.64 5.72 1.69
CA ASP A 274 8.76 6.23 0.90
C ASP A 274 9.99 6.48 1.78
N PHE A 275 9.81 7.10 2.94
CA PHE A 275 10.86 7.33 3.92
C PHE A 275 11.55 6.03 4.38
N ALA A 276 10.76 5.04 4.78
CA ALA A 276 11.27 3.74 5.22
C ALA A 276 11.96 2.97 4.08
N ALA A 277 11.42 3.03 2.86
CA ALA A 277 12.01 2.40 1.69
C ALA A 277 13.37 3.02 1.32
N ILE A 278 13.50 4.35 1.39
CA ILE A 278 14.77 5.04 1.16
C ILE A 278 15.79 4.70 2.25
N ASN A 279 15.40 4.72 3.53
CA ASN A 279 16.30 4.31 4.62
C ASN A 279 16.81 2.88 4.44
N ARG A 280 15.96 1.96 3.99
CA ARG A 280 16.35 0.56 3.74
C ARG A 280 17.46 0.45 2.69
N VAL A 281 17.34 1.15 1.56
CA VAL A 281 18.39 1.11 0.51
C VAL A 281 19.65 1.87 0.92
N LEU A 282 19.52 2.89 1.77
CA LEU A 282 20.66 3.60 2.34
C LEU A 282 21.34 2.84 3.49
N HIS A 283 20.76 1.72 3.95
CA HIS A 283 21.18 0.97 5.15
C HIS A 283 21.14 1.80 6.44
N GLU A 284 20.14 2.68 6.55
CA GLU A 284 19.95 3.61 7.66
C GLU A 284 18.60 3.35 8.37
N ASP A 285 18.25 2.08 8.58
CA ASP A 285 16.98 1.64 9.20
C ASP A 285 16.79 2.18 10.64
N GLU A 286 17.87 2.55 11.33
CA GLU A 286 17.82 3.23 12.62
C GLU A 286 17.06 4.57 12.56
N LYS A 287 17.10 5.26 11.41
CA LYS A 287 16.31 6.49 11.20
C LYS A 287 14.82 6.18 11.09
N THR A 288 14.45 5.05 10.47
CA THR A 288 13.06 4.56 10.45
C THR A 288 12.54 4.35 11.87
N VAL A 289 13.35 3.73 12.73
CA VAL A 289 13.01 3.51 14.14
C VAL A 289 12.87 4.83 14.90
N ALA A 290 13.79 5.78 14.70
CA ALA A 290 13.77 7.08 15.38
C ALA A 290 12.51 7.91 15.04
N VAL A 291 12.16 8.01 13.75
CA VAL A 291 10.95 8.72 13.32
C VAL A 291 9.71 7.99 13.81
N PHE A 292 9.66 6.66 13.70
CA PHE A 292 8.52 5.89 14.21
C PHE A 292 8.31 6.06 15.72
N THR A 293 9.40 6.09 16.50
CA THR A 293 9.36 6.37 17.95
C THR A 293 8.77 7.75 18.23
N THR A 294 9.12 8.73 17.43
CA THR A 294 8.56 10.09 17.53
C THR A 294 7.07 10.09 17.23
N LEU A 295 6.64 9.41 16.15
CA LEU A 295 5.23 9.26 15.81
C LEU A 295 4.45 8.53 16.91
N ASP A 296 4.96 7.44 17.46
CA ASP A 296 4.31 6.69 18.56
C ASP A 296 4.02 7.60 19.76
N SER A 297 4.99 8.46 20.11
CA SER A 297 4.87 9.35 21.27
C SER A 297 3.99 10.58 21.05
N GLN A 298 4.03 11.19 19.86
CA GLN A 298 3.39 12.49 19.60
C GLN A 298 2.15 12.38 18.71
N TYR A 299 2.11 11.39 17.81
CA TYR A 299 1.07 11.23 16.80
C TYR A 299 0.62 9.75 16.68
N PRO A 300 0.00 9.15 17.71
CA PRO A 300 -0.28 7.71 17.75
C PRO A 300 -1.11 7.18 16.57
N ASP A 301 -2.01 7.99 16.00
CA ASP A 301 -2.79 7.58 14.83
C ASP A 301 -1.94 7.53 13.55
N ALA A 302 -0.98 8.45 13.39
CA ALA A 302 -0.02 8.37 12.30
C ALA A 302 0.92 7.17 12.46
N ALA A 303 1.34 6.86 13.69
CA ALA A 303 2.12 5.67 13.99
C ALA A 303 1.37 4.37 13.64
N LYS A 304 0.06 4.29 13.92
CA LYS A 304 -0.78 3.15 13.50
C LYS A 304 -0.81 2.97 11.99
N SER A 305 -0.83 4.04 11.21
CA SER A 305 -0.76 3.96 9.73
C SER A 305 0.63 3.60 9.23
N ALA A 306 1.68 3.98 9.95
CA ALA A 306 3.08 3.75 9.58
C ALA A 306 3.61 2.36 9.96
N ILE A 307 2.99 1.67 10.93
CA ILE A 307 3.58 0.46 11.54
C ILE A 307 3.86 -0.65 10.53
N TYR A 308 3.00 -0.82 9.53
CA TYR A 308 3.18 -1.83 8.49
C TYR A 308 4.53 -1.65 7.76
N TYR A 309 4.92 -0.40 7.49
CA TYR A 309 6.17 -0.05 6.83
C TYR A 309 7.37 -0.04 7.80
N ALA A 310 7.13 0.29 9.08
CA ALA A 310 8.18 0.29 10.11
C ALA A 310 8.56 -1.10 10.63
N ARG A 311 7.68 -2.11 10.47
CA ARG A 311 7.80 -3.46 11.05
C ARG A 311 9.20 -4.04 10.88
N ARG A 312 9.72 -4.06 9.65
CA ARG A 312 11.05 -4.61 9.34
C ARG A 312 12.14 -3.92 10.15
N ALA A 313 12.23 -2.59 10.05
CA ALA A 313 13.24 -1.80 10.74
C ALA A 313 13.16 -1.98 12.26
N LEU A 314 11.96 -2.03 12.83
CA LEU A 314 11.75 -2.27 14.26
C LEU A 314 12.26 -3.65 14.70
N ILE A 315 12.00 -4.70 13.92
CA ILE A 315 12.46 -6.06 14.24
C ILE A 315 13.99 -6.17 14.09
N GLU A 316 14.54 -5.69 12.98
CA GLU A 316 15.98 -5.77 12.70
C GLU A 316 16.82 -4.95 13.71
N ASN A 317 16.28 -3.82 14.19
CA ASN A 317 16.90 -3.02 15.25
C ASN A 317 16.49 -3.43 16.67
N LYS A 318 15.80 -4.57 16.83
CA LYS A 318 15.38 -5.13 18.13
C LYS A 318 14.52 -4.18 18.98
N ALA A 319 13.79 -3.26 18.34
CA ALA A 319 12.83 -2.35 18.98
C ALA A 319 11.50 -3.08 19.29
N PHE A 320 11.58 -4.24 19.95
CA PHE A 320 10.46 -5.14 20.16
C PHE A 320 9.37 -4.55 21.05
N ASP A 321 9.74 -3.86 22.12
CA ASP A 321 8.76 -3.21 23.02
C ASP A 321 7.90 -2.20 22.27
N LEU A 322 8.52 -1.44 21.35
CA LEU A 322 7.81 -0.46 20.53
C LEU A 322 6.90 -1.14 19.51
N TYR A 323 7.39 -2.16 18.81
CA TYR A 323 6.58 -2.92 17.87
C TYR A 323 5.41 -3.63 18.55
N ALA A 324 5.62 -4.20 19.73
CA ALA A 324 4.62 -4.96 20.48
C ALA A 324 3.37 -4.15 20.83
N LYS A 325 3.46 -2.82 20.95
CA LYS A 325 2.30 -1.92 21.15
C LYS A 325 1.26 -2.03 20.03
N TYR A 326 1.69 -2.43 18.84
CA TYR A 326 0.87 -2.50 17.64
C TYR A 326 0.49 -3.94 17.24
N ILE A 327 1.01 -4.94 17.95
CA ILE A 327 0.72 -6.35 17.69
C ILE A 327 -0.63 -6.75 18.31
N ASN A 328 -1.52 -7.26 17.46
CA ASN A 328 -2.67 -8.03 17.90
C ASN A 328 -2.39 -9.50 17.63
N ALA A 329 -1.88 -10.22 18.65
CA ALA A 329 -1.29 -11.55 18.48
C ALA A 329 -2.19 -12.50 17.68
N LYS A 330 -3.45 -12.63 18.10
CA LYS A 330 -4.41 -13.55 17.46
C LYS A 330 -4.79 -13.11 16.05
N ARG A 331 -5.13 -11.83 15.86
CA ARG A 331 -5.52 -11.31 14.54
C ARG A 331 -4.36 -11.43 13.55
N ASP A 332 -3.17 -11.06 13.98
CA ASP A 332 -1.98 -11.02 13.13
C ASP A 332 -1.56 -12.45 12.75
N TYR A 333 -1.65 -13.42 13.67
CA TYR A 333 -1.48 -14.85 13.36
C TYR A 333 -2.51 -15.37 12.36
N LEU A 334 -3.81 -15.14 12.61
CA LEU A 334 -4.89 -15.63 11.73
C LEU A 334 -4.77 -15.07 10.30
N LEU A 335 -4.27 -13.84 10.15
CA LEU A 335 -3.97 -13.29 8.83
C LEU A 335 -2.88 -14.10 8.11
N LYS A 336 -1.82 -14.53 8.82
CA LYS A 336 -0.74 -15.34 8.23
C LYS A 336 -1.19 -16.75 7.88
N GLU A 337 -1.97 -17.36 8.76
CA GLU A 337 -2.61 -18.65 8.50
C GLU A 337 -3.50 -18.59 7.25
N HIS A 338 -4.33 -17.55 7.13
CA HIS A 338 -5.18 -17.37 5.97
C HIS A 338 -4.37 -17.17 4.67
N ILE A 339 -3.27 -16.42 4.72
CA ILE A 339 -2.38 -16.25 3.57
C ILE A 339 -1.76 -17.58 3.16
N LEU A 340 -1.32 -18.41 4.12
CA LEU A 340 -0.81 -19.76 3.85
C LEU A 340 -1.88 -20.60 3.14
N ASP A 341 -3.12 -20.61 3.65
CA ASP A 341 -4.21 -21.38 3.03
C ASP A 341 -4.48 -20.96 1.58
N LEU A 342 -4.46 -19.65 1.33
CA LEU A 342 -4.60 -19.13 -0.03
C LEU A 342 -3.43 -19.56 -0.93
N ASP A 343 -2.21 -19.58 -0.41
CA ASP A 343 -1.02 -19.98 -1.16
C ASP A 343 -1.02 -21.48 -1.44
N LEU A 344 -1.35 -22.33 -0.47
CA LEU A 344 -1.46 -23.78 -0.65
C LEU A 344 -2.61 -24.15 -1.62
N ASP A 345 -3.76 -23.47 -1.52
CA ASP A 345 -4.85 -23.65 -2.47
C ASP A 345 -4.43 -23.26 -3.90
N ARG A 346 -3.62 -22.20 -4.05
CA ARG A 346 -3.05 -21.82 -5.35
C ARG A 346 -2.09 -22.87 -5.88
N GLU A 347 -1.19 -23.38 -5.04
CA GLU A 347 -0.19 -24.39 -5.40
C GLU A 347 -0.85 -25.71 -5.81
N SER A 348 -1.87 -26.17 -5.07
CA SER A 348 -2.61 -27.40 -5.40
C SER A 348 -3.35 -27.33 -6.73
N LYS A 349 -3.73 -26.13 -7.18
CA LYS A 349 -4.40 -25.87 -8.46
C LYS A 349 -3.43 -25.58 -9.61
N ALA A 350 -2.15 -25.34 -9.31
CA ALA A 350 -1.14 -25.12 -10.32
C ALA A 350 -0.78 -26.45 -11.02
N LYS A 351 -0.59 -26.43 -12.35
CA LYS A 351 -0.06 -27.60 -13.05
C LYS A 351 1.39 -27.84 -12.61
N PRO A 352 1.83 -29.10 -12.42
CA PRO A 352 3.19 -29.39 -11.99
C PRO A 352 4.17 -28.77 -12.98
N LYS A 353 5.03 -27.86 -12.48
CA LYS A 353 6.12 -27.29 -13.26
C LYS A 353 7.13 -28.40 -13.53
N SER A 354 7.35 -28.72 -14.81
CA SER A 354 8.44 -29.59 -15.23
C SER A 354 9.75 -28.81 -15.10
N GLY A 355 10.55 -29.05 -14.05
CA GLY A 355 11.94 -28.61 -14.03
C GLY A 355 12.59 -28.52 -12.65
N ASN A 356 13.49 -29.47 -12.38
CA ASN A 356 14.45 -29.47 -11.27
C ASN A 356 15.50 -28.34 -11.44
N GLY A 357 15.09 -27.09 -11.23
CA GLY A 357 15.99 -25.93 -11.29
C GLY A 357 16.53 -25.54 -9.91
N ILE A 358 17.74 -24.97 -9.87
CA ILE A 358 18.41 -24.38 -8.69
C ILE A 358 17.53 -23.32 -7.98
N ASN A 359 16.42 -22.90 -8.59
CA ASN A 359 15.43 -21.98 -8.05
C ASN A 359 14.52 -22.57 -6.95
N ASP A 360 14.30 -23.89 -6.92
CA ASP A 360 13.63 -24.56 -5.78
C ASP A 360 14.46 -24.45 -4.49
N LEU A 361 15.76 -24.15 -4.61
CA LEU A 361 16.67 -23.95 -3.47
C LEU A 361 16.65 -22.51 -2.91
N LEU A 362 16.00 -21.54 -3.58
CA LEU A 362 16.04 -20.11 -3.20
C LEU A 362 14.68 -19.43 -3.06
N ALA A 363 13.58 -20.07 -3.48
CA ALA A 363 12.23 -19.61 -3.16
C ALA A 363 11.82 -20.17 -1.79
N THR A 364 11.70 -19.29 -0.79
CA THR A 364 11.07 -19.65 0.49
C THR A 364 9.65 -20.11 0.20
N SER A 365 9.33 -21.39 0.45
CA SER A 365 7.98 -21.93 0.23
C SER A 365 6.94 -21.14 1.02
N ALA A 366 5.67 -21.23 0.63
CA ALA A 366 4.58 -20.59 1.38
C ALA A 366 4.60 -21.02 2.86
N GLU A 367 4.84 -22.29 3.11
CA GLU A 367 5.04 -22.87 4.44
C GLU A 367 6.23 -22.25 5.16
N GLN A 368 7.40 -22.13 4.51
CA GLN A 368 8.58 -21.57 5.16
C GLN A 368 8.40 -20.09 5.53
N ARG A 369 7.69 -19.30 4.69
CA ARG A 369 7.32 -17.91 5.04
C ARG A 369 6.39 -17.89 6.25
N PHE A 370 5.36 -18.74 6.26
CA PHE A 370 4.45 -18.87 7.39
C PHE A 370 5.20 -19.27 8.67
N CYS A 371 6.08 -20.27 8.59
CA CYS A 371 6.88 -20.74 9.73
C CYS A 371 7.71 -19.61 10.32
N ASN A 372 8.44 -18.88 9.47
CA ASN A 372 9.27 -17.76 9.89
C ASN A 372 8.44 -16.64 10.55
N GLU A 373 7.31 -16.25 9.94
CA GLU A 373 6.47 -15.18 10.47
C GLU A 373 5.77 -15.57 11.77
N ALA A 374 5.29 -16.80 11.89
CA ALA A 374 4.66 -17.33 13.10
C ALA A 374 5.68 -17.44 14.24
N ALA A 375 6.85 -18.03 13.98
CA ALA A 375 7.93 -18.12 14.97
C ALA A 375 8.42 -16.73 15.40
N THR A 376 8.58 -15.78 14.47
CA THR A 376 8.93 -14.39 14.80
C THR A 376 7.89 -13.73 15.70
N LEU A 377 6.60 -13.93 15.43
CA LEU A 377 5.52 -13.40 16.27
C LEU A 377 5.58 -13.98 17.69
N VAL A 378 5.71 -15.31 17.83
CA VAL A 378 5.84 -15.99 19.13
C VAL A 378 7.07 -15.50 19.90
N ALA A 379 8.21 -15.36 19.23
CA ALA A 379 9.45 -14.90 19.83
C ALA A 379 9.33 -13.46 20.35
N ILE A 380 8.79 -12.55 19.54
CA ILE A 380 8.59 -11.15 19.94
C ILE A 380 7.64 -11.07 21.15
N LEU A 381 6.52 -11.79 21.13
CA LEU A 381 5.57 -11.83 22.25
C LEU A 381 6.23 -12.38 23.52
N THR A 382 7.09 -13.39 23.40
CA THR A 382 7.84 -13.95 24.53
C THR A 382 8.84 -12.95 25.11
N ILE A 383 9.63 -12.28 24.25
CA ILE A 383 10.64 -11.30 24.64
C ILE A 383 10.02 -10.14 25.44
N VAL A 384 8.84 -9.67 25.03
CA VAL A 384 8.11 -8.56 25.67
C VAL A 384 7.17 -9.03 26.80
N ASP A 385 7.39 -10.24 27.33
CA ASP A 385 6.65 -10.85 28.45
C ASP A 385 5.14 -11.04 28.24
N ARG A 386 4.66 -11.06 26.98
CA ARG A 386 3.28 -11.45 26.58
C ARG A 386 3.15 -12.97 26.45
N LYS A 387 3.66 -13.72 27.44
CA LYS A 387 3.84 -15.19 27.38
C LYS A 387 2.55 -15.98 27.20
N SER A 388 1.43 -15.51 27.75
CA SER A 388 0.13 -16.17 27.57
C SER A 388 -0.32 -16.13 26.11
N GLU A 389 -0.12 -14.99 25.44
CA GLU A 389 -0.44 -14.85 24.01
C GLU A 389 0.55 -15.65 23.16
N ALA A 390 1.85 -15.61 23.50
CA ALA A 390 2.86 -16.41 22.82
C ALA A 390 2.53 -17.92 22.86
N ALA A 391 2.10 -18.44 24.02
CA ALA A 391 1.70 -19.82 24.18
C ALA A 391 0.43 -20.18 23.39
N GLU A 392 -0.56 -19.28 23.33
CA GLU A 392 -1.76 -19.47 22.49
C GLU A 392 -1.38 -19.56 21.01
N ILE A 393 -0.59 -18.61 20.51
CA ILE A 393 -0.16 -18.58 19.10
C ILE A 393 0.72 -19.79 18.76
N ALA A 394 1.61 -20.20 19.66
CA ALA A 394 2.44 -21.39 19.49
C ALA A 394 1.59 -22.67 19.36
N ALA A 395 0.55 -22.82 20.19
CA ALA A 395 -0.36 -23.96 20.10
C ALA A 395 -1.12 -23.98 18.77
N LEU A 396 -1.66 -22.84 18.33
CA LEU A 396 -2.34 -22.72 17.03
C LEU A 396 -1.40 -23.03 15.86
N ALA A 397 -0.17 -22.51 15.90
CA ALA A 397 0.82 -22.75 14.85
C ALA A 397 1.18 -24.23 14.71
N LYS A 398 1.42 -24.92 15.83
CA LYS A 398 1.74 -26.36 15.85
C LYS A 398 0.55 -27.24 15.43
N GLU A 399 -0.68 -26.80 15.72
CA GLU A 399 -1.90 -27.47 15.23
C GLU A 399 -2.06 -27.27 13.71
N LYS A 400 -1.72 -26.09 13.20
CA LYS A 400 -1.85 -25.76 11.78
C LYS A 400 -0.93 -26.57 10.88
N LEU A 401 0.32 -26.75 11.30
CA LEU A 401 1.33 -27.47 10.53
C LEU A 401 2.06 -28.48 11.42
N ASP A 402 1.83 -29.76 11.16
CA ASP A 402 2.47 -30.88 11.86
C ASP A 402 3.83 -31.20 11.21
N ASP A 403 4.80 -30.31 11.44
CA ASP A 403 6.19 -30.47 11.00
C ASP A 403 7.16 -30.37 12.19
N GLU A 404 8.01 -31.39 12.36
CA GLU A 404 8.92 -31.48 13.51
C GLU A 404 9.93 -30.33 13.57
N GLN A 405 10.40 -29.85 12.42
CA GLN A 405 11.36 -28.75 12.37
C GLN A 405 10.70 -27.44 12.79
N PHE A 406 9.49 -27.19 12.28
CA PHE A 406 8.69 -26.03 12.66
C PHE A 406 8.31 -26.07 14.14
N HIS A 407 7.95 -27.24 14.70
CA HIS A 407 7.66 -27.36 16.12
C HIS A 407 8.87 -26.97 16.99
N ARG A 408 10.08 -27.38 16.60
CA ARG A 408 11.33 -26.95 17.25
C ARG A 408 11.57 -25.45 17.12
N GLU A 409 11.28 -24.85 15.97
CA GLU A 409 11.39 -23.41 15.77
C GLU A 409 10.41 -22.63 16.65
N ILE A 410 9.16 -23.10 16.79
CA ILE A 410 8.18 -22.55 17.73
C ILE A 410 8.65 -22.70 19.18
N ASP A 411 9.22 -23.85 19.57
CA ASP A 411 9.75 -24.04 20.92
C ASP A 411 10.92 -23.10 21.22
N ALA A 412 11.85 -22.93 20.28
CA ALA A 412 12.92 -21.94 20.40
C ALA A 412 12.36 -20.50 20.48
N ALA A 413 11.30 -20.20 19.74
CA ALA A 413 10.61 -18.91 19.80
C ALA A 413 9.93 -18.69 21.17
N LEU A 414 9.39 -19.72 21.81
CA LEU A 414 8.87 -19.66 23.18
C LEU A 414 9.96 -19.41 24.24
N GLU A 415 11.23 -19.58 23.88
CA GLU A 415 12.39 -19.18 24.67
C GLU A 415 12.91 -17.78 24.30
N GLY A 416 12.26 -17.10 23.34
CA GLY A 416 12.62 -15.76 22.86
C GLY A 416 13.63 -15.76 21.71
N THR A 417 13.86 -16.89 21.04
CA THR A 417 14.76 -16.97 19.88
C THR A 417 14.04 -16.50 18.62
N ILE A 418 14.55 -15.44 17.99
CA ILE A 418 14.06 -14.94 16.71
C ILE A 418 14.66 -15.80 15.58
N PRO A 419 13.86 -16.37 14.67
CA PRO A 419 14.38 -17.14 13.54
C PRO A 419 15.22 -16.25 12.61
N ALA A 420 16.20 -16.83 11.93
CA ALA A 420 16.93 -16.12 10.88
C ALA A 420 15.95 -15.73 9.76
N GLN A 421 16.00 -14.46 9.33
CA GLN A 421 15.18 -13.95 8.22
C GLN A 421 15.81 -14.22 6.86
#